data_AF-A0A6B3KMH4-F1
#
_entry.id   AF-A0A6B3KMH4-F1
#
_cell.length_a   1.000
_cell.length_b   1.000
_cell.length_c   1.000
_cell.angle_alpha   90.00
_cell.angle_beta   90.00
_cell.angle_gamma   90.00
#
_symmetry.space_group_name_H-M   'P 1'
#
loop_
_entity.id
_entity.type
_entity.pdbx_description
1 polymer ?
#
loop_
_entity_poly.entity_id
_entity_poly.type
_entity_poly.pdbx_seq_one_letter_code
_entity_poly.pdbx_strand_id
1 'polypeptide(L)'
;MFKRVLSVATLIGVCLLANGCNAAAPTWMGANVKVSANAPWESQAAAQSLDALAKTGASKALLVAFVWQANPQSNDPVLGSDSSVDAMRAALRQSLQAGLQPTLKVHVWIPGHWAGDAAPTNPAA
;
A
#
# COMPACT_ATOMS: atom_id res chain seq x y z
N MET A 1 -35.19 -26.86 -36.33
CA MET A 1 -33.95 -26.04 -36.39
C MET A 1 -33.94 -24.89 -35.39
N PHE A 2 -35.02 -24.11 -35.27
CA PHE A 2 -35.12 -22.94 -34.36
C PHE A 2 -34.71 -23.18 -32.90
N LYS A 3 -35.15 -24.27 -32.27
CA LYS A 3 -34.81 -24.59 -30.86
C LYS A 3 -33.32 -24.81 -30.62
N ARG A 4 -32.60 -25.41 -31.59
CA ARG A 4 -31.14 -25.65 -31.48
C ARG A 4 -30.35 -24.34 -31.63
N VAL A 5 -30.81 -23.44 -32.50
CA VAL A 5 -30.19 -22.11 -32.68
C VAL A 5 -30.36 -21.27 -31.41
N LEU A 6 -31.56 -21.32 -30.80
CA LEU A 6 -31.82 -20.60 -29.56
C LEU A 6 -30.98 -21.12 -28.39
N SER A 7 -30.85 -22.44 -28.24
CA SER A 7 -30.01 -23.04 -27.19
C SER A 7 -28.52 -22.70 -27.33
N VAL A 8 -28.00 -22.64 -28.57
CA VAL A 8 -26.61 -22.26 -28.83
C VAL A 8 -26.38 -20.77 -28.53
N ALA A 9 -27.32 -19.90 -28.91
CA ALA A 9 -27.22 -18.47 -28.62
C ALA A 9 -27.23 -18.17 -27.11
N THR A 10 -28.05 -18.87 -26.33
CA THR A 10 -28.08 -18.72 -24.87
C THR A 10 -26.78 -19.19 -24.22
N LEU A 11 -26.19 -20.30 -24.69
CA LEU A 11 -24.93 -20.83 -24.16
C LEU A 11 -23.76 -19.88 -24.42
N ILE A 12 -23.69 -19.28 -25.62
CA ILE A 12 -22.68 -18.28 -25.97
C ILE A 12 -22.83 -17.02 -25.09
N GLY A 13 -24.06 -16.56 -24.86
CA GLY A 13 -24.32 -15.41 -23.98
C GLY A 13 -23.85 -15.63 -22.54
N VAL A 14 -24.07 -16.83 -21.99
CA VAL A 14 -23.61 -17.20 -20.64
C VAL A 14 -22.08 -17.28 -20.58
N CYS A 15 -21.42 -17.84 -21.60
CA CYS A 15 -19.97 -17.92 -21.66
C CYS A 15 -19.28 -16.55 -21.80
N LEU A 16 -19.89 -15.59 -22.49
CA LEU A 16 -19.35 -14.23 -22.63
C LEU A 16 -19.46 -13.41 -21.33
N LEU A 17 -20.55 -13.59 -20.57
CA LEU A 17 -20.74 -12.92 -19.28
C LEU A 17 -19.79 -13.46 -18.20
N ALA A 18 -19.45 -14.75 -18.24
CA ALA A 18 -18.53 -15.36 -17.27
C ALA A 18 -17.06 -14.94 -17.45
N ASN A 19 -16.67 -14.53 -18.66
CA ASN A 19 -15.28 -14.12 -18.97
C ASN A 19 -15.06 -12.59 -18.96
N GLY A 20 -16.13 -11.78 -18.93
CA GLY A 20 -16.04 -10.33 -18.84
C GLY A 20 -15.50 -9.79 -17.51
N CYS A 21 -15.38 -10.63 -16.49
CA CYS A 21 -14.84 -10.27 -15.18
C CYS A 21 -13.30 -10.33 -15.08
N ASN A 22 -12.60 -10.76 -16.13
CA ASN A 22 -11.14 -10.65 -16.21
C ASN A 22 -10.69 -9.31 -16.83
N ALA A 23 -11.38 -8.20 -16.48
CA ALA A 23 -10.83 -6.88 -16.74
C ALA A 23 -9.48 -6.79 -16.02
N ALA A 24 -8.41 -6.51 -16.77
CA ALA A 24 -7.11 -6.22 -16.18
C ALA A 24 -7.31 -5.20 -15.05
N ALA A 25 -6.71 -5.46 -13.89
CA ALA A 25 -6.83 -4.55 -12.75
C ALA A 25 -6.53 -3.13 -13.24
N PRO A 26 -7.44 -2.15 -12.99
CA PRO A 26 -7.24 -0.81 -13.52
C PRO A 26 -5.86 -0.30 -13.11
N THR A 27 -5.13 0.30 -14.06
CA THR A 27 -3.88 0.98 -13.75
C THR A 27 -4.15 1.98 -12.64
N TRP A 28 -3.40 1.86 -11.55
CA TRP A 28 -3.54 2.73 -10.39
C TRP A 28 -2.30 3.59 -10.23
N MET A 29 -2.49 4.79 -9.69
CA MET A 29 -1.41 5.68 -9.29
C MET A 29 -1.40 5.82 -7.76
N GLY A 30 -0.20 5.91 -7.19
CA GLY A 30 -0.01 6.13 -5.76
C GLY A 30 1.36 6.71 -5.47
N ALA A 31 1.55 7.16 -4.23
CA ALA A 31 2.81 7.72 -3.77
C ALA A 31 3.24 7.08 -2.44
N ASN A 32 4.55 7.06 -2.19
CA ASN A 32 5.04 6.82 -0.84
C ASN A 32 4.69 8.03 0.03
N VAL A 33 4.11 7.78 1.20
CA VAL A 33 3.66 8.81 2.12
C VAL A 33 4.35 8.57 3.46
N LYS A 34 4.94 9.63 4.01
CA LYS A 34 5.70 9.63 5.26
C LYS A 34 5.32 10.85 6.09
N VAL A 35 5.33 10.68 7.40
CA VAL A 35 5.08 11.78 8.33
C VAL A 35 6.19 12.82 8.25
N SER A 36 5.83 14.07 8.51
CA SER A 36 6.77 15.19 8.65
C SER A 36 6.48 15.91 9.96
N ALA A 37 7.50 16.53 10.54
CA ALA A 37 7.34 17.37 11.74
C ALA A 37 6.31 18.50 11.53
N ASN A 38 6.17 19.00 10.30
CA ASN A 38 5.22 20.07 9.95
C ASN A 38 3.80 19.55 9.64
N ALA A 39 3.64 18.24 9.50
CA ALA A 39 2.37 17.59 9.19
C ALA A 39 2.28 16.25 9.93
N PRO A 40 2.19 16.27 11.27
CA PRO A 40 2.03 15.05 12.05
C PRO A 40 0.70 14.37 11.70
N TRP A 41 0.59 13.06 11.91
CA TRP A 41 -0.66 12.34 11.67
C TRP A 41 -1.81 12.93 12.48
N GLU A 42 -3.03 12.80 11.94
CA GLU A 42 -4.28 13.36 12.48
C GLU A 42 -4.32 14.90 12.55
N SER A 43 -3.26 15.59 12.11
CA SER A 43 -3.28 17.05 11.95
C SER A 43 -4.03 17.49 10.69
N GLN A 44 -4.49 18.75 10.68
CA GLN A 44 -5.08 19.38 9.52
C GLN A 44 -4.09 19.48 8.35
N ALA A 45 -2.81 19.75 8.62
CA ALA A 45 -1.77 19.83 7.59
C ALA A 45 -1.56 18.47 6.88
N ALA A 46 -1.57 17.36 7.64
CA ALA A 46 -1.53 16.03 7.06
C ALA A 46 -2.79 15.72 6.23
N ALA A 47 -3.98 16.14 6.71
CA ALA A 47 -5.22 15.98 5.96
C ALA A 47 -5.19 16.73 4.62
N GLN A 48 -4.71 17.98 4.62
CA GLN A 48 -4.56 18.78 3.40
C GLN A 48 -3.56 18.16 2.42
N SER A 49 -2.45 17.62 2.92
CA SER A 49 -1.44 16.95 2.09
C SER A 49 -2.00 15.68 1.43
N LEU A 50 -2.73 14.85 2.18
CA LEU A 50 -3.37 13.63 1.66
C LEU A 50 -4.51 13.93 0.68
N ASP A 51 -5.31 14.95 0.95
CA ASP A 51 -6.35 15.45 0.03
C ASP A 51 -5.73 15.96 -1.28
N ALA A 52 -4.63 16.72 -1.19
CA ALA A 52 -3.90 17.16 -2.38
C ALA A 52 -3.36 15.97 -3.19
N LEU A 53 -2.82 14.94 -2.53
CA LEU A 53 -2.41 13.70 -3.18
C LEU A 53 -3.60 13.03 -3.90
N ALA A 54 -4.74 12.86 -3.25
CA ALA A 54 -5.93 12.27 -3.87
C ALA A 54 -6.38 13.08 -5.11
N LYS A 55 -6.34 14.42 -5.03
CA LYS A 55 -6.68 15.32 -6.14
C LYS A 55 -5.75 15.24 -7.35
N THR A 56 -4.56 14.64 -7.21
CA THR A 56 -3.70 14.34 -8.37
C THR A 56 -4.23 13.19 -9.22
N GLY A 57 -5.23 12.45 -8.75
CA GLY A 57 -5.70 11.19 -9.34
C GLY A 57 -5.06 9.95 -8.71
N ALA A 58 -4.24 10.11 -7.66
CA ALA A 58 -3.74 8.98 -6.90
C ALA A 58 -4.89 8.28 -6.16
N SER A 59 -4.90 6.96 -6.21
CA SER A 59 -5.86 6.11 -5.48
C SER A 59 -5.21 5.34 -4.34
N LYS A 60 -3.88 5.35 -4.23
CA LYS A 60 -3.14 4.65 -3.16
C LYS A 60 -2.17 5.55 -2.40
N ALA A 61 -2.08 5.29 -1.10
CA ALA A 61 -1.05 5.83 -0.21
C ALA A 61 -0.16 4.69 0.29
N LEU A 62 1.12 4.66 -0.10
CA LEU A 62 2.09 3.68 0.38
C LEU A 62 2.75 4.22 1.65
N LEU A 63 2.23 3.83 2.82
CA LEU A 63 2.68 4.30 4.12
C LEU A 63 3.98 3.58 4.50
N VAL A 64 5.09 4.30 4.58
CA VAL A 64 6.41 3.70 4.84
C VAL A 64 6.70 3.65 6.34
N ALA A 65 6.69 2.44 6.90
CA ALA A 65 7.13 2.16 8.26
C ALA A 65 8.59 1.71 8.24
N PHE A 66 9.48 2.54 8.79
CA PHE A 66 10.90 2.18 8.87
C PHE A 66 11.16 1.32 10.10
N VAL A 67 11.91 0.25 9.91
CA VAL A 67 12.50 -0.55 10.98
C VAL A 67 14.00 -0.28 10.95
N TRP A 68 14.54 0.25 12.04
CA TRP A 68 15.95 0.56 12.16
C TRP A 68 16.74 -0.69 12.53
N GLN A 69 17.87 -0.87 11.87
CA GLN A 69 18.82 -1.92 12.16
C GLN A 69 20.22 -1.29 12.25
N ALA A 70 20.99 -1.63 13.29
CA ALA A 70 22.24 -0.93 13.60
C ALA A 70 23.32 -1.10 12.52
N ASN A 71 23.45 -2.32 12.01
CA ASN A 71 24.39 -2.72 10.96
C ASN A 71 23.80 -3.92 10.19
N PRO A 72 24.35 -4.31 9.02
CA PRO A 72 23.79 -5.39 8.22
C PRO A 72 23.61 -6.75 8.93
N GLN A 73 24.40 -7.04 9.97
CA GLN A 73 24.41 -8.34 10.68
C GLN A 73 23.55 -8.39 11.95
N SER A 74 22.99 -7.25 12.37
CA SER A 74 22.08 -7.16 13.51
C SER A 74 20.87 -8.08 13.37
N ASN A 75 20.43 -8.66 14.48
CA ASN A 75 19.26 -9.55 14.58
C ASN A 75 18.07 -8.92 15.30
N ASP A 76 18.21 -7.67 15.75
CA ASP A 76 17.31 -6.98 16.67
C ASP A 76 16.80 -5.66 16.07
N PRO A 77 16.18 -5.68 14.87
CA PRO A 77 15.69 -4.46 14.25
C PRO A 77 14.52 -3.89 15.07
N VAL A 78 14.52 -2.58 15.30
CA VAL A 78 13.51 -1.88 16.12
C VAL A 78 12.67 -0.96 15.26
N LEU A 79 11.39 -0.78 15.61
CA LEU A 79 10.55 0.20 14.92
C LEU A 79 11.16 1.61 15.06
N GLY A 80 11.22 2.33 13.94
CA GLY A 80 11.57 3.74 13.95
C GLY A 80 10.57 4.54 14.79
N SER A 81 11.02 5.65 15.38
CA SER A 81 10.21 6.50 16.26
C SER A 81 8.93 7.04 15.59
N ASP A 82 8.99 7.22 14.26
CA ASP A 82 7.88 7.68 13.43
C ASP A 82 6.98 6.55 12.90
N SER A 83 7.29 5.31 13.27
CA SER A 83 6.70 4.08 12.76
C SER A 83 6.08 3.24 13.88
N SER A 84 5.77 3.86 15.03
CA SER A 84 5.05 3.21 16.12
C SER A 84 3.70 2.68 15.64
N VAL A 85 3.20 1.64 16.30
CA VAL A 85 1.93 1.00 15.92
C VAL A 85 0.78 2.01 15.92
N ASP A 86 0.73 2.91 16.91
CA ASP A 86 -0.30 3.94 16.98
C ASP A 86 -0.17 4.99 15.88
N ALA A 87 1.05 5.40 15.55
CA ALA A 87 1.30 6.30 14.42
C ALA A 87 0.85 5.66 13.08
N MET A 88 1.12 4.38 12.88
CA MET A 88 0.70 3.68 11.66
C MET A 88 -0.82 3.48 11.61
N ARG A 89 -1.48 3.21 12.74
CA ARG A 89 -2.95 3.19 12.82
C ARG A 89 -3.54 4.55 12.46
N ALA A 90 -2.98 5.64 12.98
CA ALA A 90 -3.40 7.00 12.66
C ALA A 90 -3.22 7.31 11.17
N ALA A 91 -2.06 6.98 10.60
CA ALA A 91 -1.77 7.14 9.17
C ALA A 91 -2.74 6.37 8.26
N LEU A 92 -3.04 5.11 8.62
CA LEU A 92 -4.01 4.25 7.92
C LEU A 92 -5.40 4.89 7.93
N ARG A 93 -5.90 5.30 9.11
CA ARG A 93 -7.21 5.93 9.25
C ARG A 93 -7.30 7.23 8.45
N GLN A 94 -6.29 8.09 8.57
CA GLN A 94 -6.29 9.40 7.91
C GLN A 94 -6.22 9.27 6.38
N SER A 95 -5.47 8.29 5.87
CA SER A 95 -5.44 8.00 4.42
C SER A 95 -6.79 7.53 3.89
N LEU A 96 -7.49 6.65 4.63
CA LEU A 96 -8.84 6.22 4.27
C LEU A 96 -9.83 7.39 4.25
N GLN A 97 -9.74 8.30 5.22
CA GLN A 97 -10.57 9.51 5.27
C GLN A 97 -10.33 10.44 4.08
N ALA A 98 -9.11 10.47 3.54
CA ALA A 98 -8.78 11.21 2.33
C ALA A 98 -9.21 10.51 1.02
N GLY A 99 -9.88 9.36 1.10
CA GLY A 99 -10.32 8.58 -0.06
C GLY A 99 -9.20 7.77 -0.74
N LEU A 100 -8.02 7.67 -0.11
CA LEU A 100 -6.91 6.86 -0.61
C LEU A 100 -7.00 5.44 -0.03
N GLN A 101 -6.64 4.43 -0.82
CA GLN A 101 -6.41 3.08 -0.31
C GLN A 101 -5.00 3.01 0.29
N PRO A 102 -4.85 2.89 1.63
CA PRO A 102 -3.53 2.80 2.19
C PRO A 102 -2.93 1.39 2.02
N THR A 103 -1.62 1.33 1.90
CA THR A 103 -0.82 0.10 1.93
C THR A 103 0.34 0.32 2.88
N LEU A 104 0.42 -0.49 3.94
CA LEU A 104 1.55 -0.45 4.85
C LEU A 104 2.76 -1.11 4.20
N LYS A 105 3.85 -0.36 4.06
CA LYS A 105 5.13 -0.82 3.51
C LYS A 105 6.17 -0.76 4.62
N VAL A 106 6.48 -1.93 5.18
CA VAL A 106 7.56 -2.09 6.15
C VAL A 106 8.89 -2.13 5.42
N HIS A 107 9.86 -1.31 5.83
CA HIS A 107 11.16 -1.19 5.17
C HIS A 107 12.29 -1.12 6.20
N VAL A 108 13.34 -1.92 6.00
CA VAL A 108 14.52 -1.89 6.88
C VAL A 108 15.42 -0.72 6.49
N TRP A 109 15.85 0.05 7.49
CA TRP A 109 16.82 1.13 7.34
C TRP A 109 18.09 0.79 8.13
N ILE A 110 19.22 0.74 7.44
CA ILE A 110 20.55 0.50 8.03
C ILE A 110 21.40 1.75 7.76
N PRO A 111 21.89 2.47 8.79
CA PRO A 111 22.67 3.69 8.59
C PRO A 111 23.91 3.47 7.72
N GLY A 112 24.02 4.18 6.60
CA GLY A 112 25.17 4.08 5.70
C GLY A 112 25.18 2.86 4.77
N HIS A 113 24.10 2.07 4.76
CA HIS A 113 24.00 0.85 3.95
C HIS A 113 22.73 0.83 3.09
N TRP A 114 22.74 0.04 2.03
CA TRP A 114 21.51 -0.25 1.30
C TRP A 114 20.69 -1.28 2.09
N ALA A 115 19.36 -1.14 2.10
CA ALA A 115 18.47 -2.12 2.73
C ALA A 115 18.68 -3.56 2.22
N GLY A 116 19.16 -3.74 0.98
CA GLY A 116 19.50 -5.05 0.42
C GLY A 116 20.75 -5.70 1.04
N ASP A 117 21.57 -4.94 1.76
CA ASP A 117 22.76 -5.45 2.44
C ASP A 117 22.41 -6.25 3.71
N ALA A 118 21.15 -6.18 4.17
CA ALA A 118 20.69 -6.88 5.37
C ALA A 118 21.04 -8.37 5.31
N ALA A 119 21.84 -8.81 6.28
CA ALA A 119 22.37 -10.17 6.42
C ALA A 119 22.37 -10.59 7.90
N PRO A 120 21.19 -10.68 8.55
CA PRO A 120 21.09 -11.07 9.96
C PRO A 120 21.78 -12.41 10.20
N THR A 121 22.49 -12.49 11.33
CA THR A 121 23.32 -13.65 11.70
C THR A 121 22.53 -14.78 12.38
N ASN A 122 21.30 -14.51 12.82
CA ASN A 122 20.36 -15.49 13.33
C ASN A 122 18.97 -15.28 12.67
N PRO A 123 18.61 -16.05 11.63
CA PRO A 123 17.32 -15.92 10.96
C PRO A 123 16.09 -16.24 11.83
N ALA A 124 16.29 -16.84 13.00
CA ALA A 124 15.22 -17.28 13.90
C ALA A 124 15.00 -16.36 15.12
N ALA A 125 15.74 -15.25 15.21
CA ALA A 125 15.63 -14.25 16.28
C ALA A 125 14.39 -13.35 16.13
#